data_AF-A0A849YBZ9-F1
#
_entry.id   AF-A0A849YBZ9-F1
#
_cell.length_a   1.000
_cell.length_b   1.000
_cell.length_c   1.000
_cell.angle_alpha   90.00
_cell.angle_beta   90.00
_cell.angle_gamma   90.00
#
_symmetry.space_group_name_H-M   'P 1'
#
loop_
_entity.id
_entity.type
_entity.pdbx_description
1 polymer ?
#
loop_
_entity_poly.entity_id
_entity_poly.type
_entity_poly.pdbx_seq_one_letter_code
_entity_poly.pdbx_strand_id
1 'polypeptide(L)'
;MVRYDQPSRAGRALGALLAGLVRPGEVYREHTSFQTLGIMLDCSRNAVMTPEHFQRWLRQLALLGYNMAMLYTENTYALPGEDYFGYRRGRYSAEELREIDRAAADLGIEMIGCIQTLGHLDQLLRWPEYHAVTDTSAVLLVGEKRTYALIEKMIARFARCYRSRRIHIGMDETFDLGRGRCQNLHGYRRGFDLFNEHLRRVTALCRRHGLEPMLWSDMYFRLGSKTRAYEDPHARIPPEVKRRIPKKAQLVYWDYEDKDKARYLAMIRRHRALGKEPIMASAVETYQTLWCAPAAGVLPCLEACREARLREVFLTVWGDDGAYCEFNSALAGLAHAADAAYGQIPPERARLGARFQAVCGADYEAVMTAASMHDPDRLYVKLLWDDPLLRVAWTNEQLRFASVWKKLDARFAAALRGLHPFRNTTEPIDLAHAGSLLRFLRHKIRFHE
;
A
#
# COMPACT_ATOMS: atom_id res chain seq x y z
N MET A 1 -18.98 30.87 -1.11
CA MET A 1 -18.47 30.58 -2.47
C MET A 1 -17.26 29.66 -2.34
N VAL A 2 -17.27 28.49 -2.97
CA VAL A 2 -16.12 27.57 -3.01
C VAL A 2 -15.42 27.73 -4.37
N ARG A 3 -14.09 27.90 -4.37
CA ARG A 3 -13.29 27.95 -5.61
C ARG A 3 -12.29 26.80 -5.59
N TYR A 4 -12.19 26.08 -6.71
CA TYR A 4 -11.32 24.92 -6.88
C TYR A 4 -10.88 24.82 -8.34
N ASP A 5 -9.77 24.14 -8.60
CA ASP A 5 -9.20 23.87 -9.93
C ASP A 5 -9.25 22.38 -10.32
N GLN A 6 -9.62 21.49 -9.39
CA GLN A 6 -9.85 20.06 -9.65
C GLN A 6 -11.04 19.52 -8.84
N PRO A 7 -11.79 18.52 -9.33
CA PRO A 7 -12.93 17.94 -8.60
C PRO A 7 -12.60 17.46 -7.18
N SER A 8 -11.45 16.81 -6.97
CA SER A 8 -11.04 16.33 -5.64
C SER A 8 -10.88 17.46 -4.62
N ARG A 9 -10.51 18.66 -5.05
CA ARG A 9 -10.37 19.84 -4.20
C ARG A 9 -11.72 20.46 -3.84
N ALA A 10 -12.73 20.28 -4.71
CA ALA A 10 -14.12 20.56 -4.34
C ALA A 10 -14.60 19.60 -3.25
N GLY A 11 -14.28 18.30 -3.38
CA GLY A 11 -14.53 17.29 -2.35
C GLY A 11 -13.88 17.65 -1.01
N ARG A 12 -12.60 18.02 -1.03
CA ARG A 12 -11.88 18.46 0.16
C ARG A 12 -12.48 19.72 0.80
N ALA A 13 -12.89 20.69 0.00
CA ALA A 13 -13.56 21.90 0.49
C ALA A 13 -14.91 21.56 1.15
N LEU A 14 -15.68 20.63 0.58
CA LEU A 14 -16.90 20.12 1.21
C LEU A 14 -16.59 19.42 2.53
N GLY A 15 -15.54 18.59 2.58
CA GLY A 15 -15.07 17.97 3.83
C GLY A 15 -14.73 19.01 4.91
N ALA A 16 -14.10 20.13 4.54
CA ALA A 16 -13.81 21.22 5.46
C ALA A 16 -15.07 21.93 5.98
N LEU A 17 -16.08 22.13 5.12
CA LEU A 17 -17.37 22.70 5.49
C LEU A 17 -18.15 21.79 6.44
N LEU A 18 -18.23 20.49 6.13
CA LEU A 18 -18.87 19.47 6.98
C LEU A 18 -18.23 19.40 8.37
N ALA A 19 -16.91 19.60 8.43
CA ALA A 19 -16.14 19.60 9.66
C ALA A 19 -16.21 20.92 10.46
N GLY A 20 -16.95 21.93 9.98
CA GLY A 20 -17.04 23.23 10.65
C GLY A 20 -15.72 24.01 10.68
N LEU A 21 -14.78 23.71 9.78
CA LEU A 21 -13.47 24.37 9.73
C LEU A 21 -13.51 25.78 9.12
N VAL A 22 -14.66 26.16 8.54
CA VAL A 22 -14.87 27.44 7.87
C VAL A 22 -15.93 28.22 8.64
N ARG A 23 -15.56 29.36 9.22
CA ARG A 23 -16.50 30.22 9.94
C ARG A 23 -17.21 31.20 8.99
N PRO A 24 -18.45 31.62 9.29
CA PRO A 24 -19.12 32.66 8.52
C PRO A 24 -18.27 33.93 8.40
N GLY A 25 -18.08 34.40 7.17
CA GLY A 25 -17.28 35.60 6.87
C GLY A 25 -15.76 35.39 6.80
N GLU A 26 -15.26 34.18 7.09
CA GLU A 26 -13.83 33.86 7.02
C GLU A 26 -13.42 33.35 5.64
N VAL A 27 -12.22 33.75 5.18
CA VAL A 27 -11.60 33.19 3.97
C VAL A 27 -10.75 31.98 4.36
N TYR A 28 -11.26 30.79 4.07
CA TYR A 28 -10.52 29.53 4.24
C TYR A 28 -9.75 29.15 2.97
N ARG A 29 -8.45 28.82 3.10
CA ARG A 29 -7.60 28.40 1.98
C ARG A 29 -6.73 27.21 2.36
N GLU A 30 -6.62 26.27 1.44
CA GLU A 30 -5.67 25.16 1.47
C GLU A 30 -4.97 25.06 0.13
N HIS A 31 -3.73 24.57 0.13
CA HIS A 31 -2.90 24.49 -1.05
C HIS A 31 -2.10 23.18 -1.01
N THR A 32 -1.97 22.51 -2.14
CA THR A 32 -1.08 21.36 -2.28
C THR A 32 -0.18 21.51 -3.50
N SER A 33 1.06 21.07 -3.39
CA SER A 33 2.00 20.96 -4.51
C SER A 33 1.78 19.69 -5.34
N PHE A 34 0.98 18.75 -4.84
CA PHE A 34 0.73 17.48 -5.48
C PHE A 34 -0.43 17.61 -6.48
N GLN A 35 -0.20 17.11 -7.69
CA GLN A 35 -1.25 16.93 -8.69
C GLN A 35 -2.05 15.66 -8.41
N THR A 36 -1.37 14.63 -7.91
CA THR A 36 -1.98 13.36 -7.51
C THR A 36 -1.64 13.07 -6.05
N LEU A 37 -2.69 12.85 -5.26
CA LEU A 37 -2.62 12.25 -3.94
C LEU A 37 -3.53 11.02 -3.97
N GLY A 38 -2.95 9.83 -3.90
CA GLY A 38 -3.70 8.59 -4.06
C GLY A 38 -3.52 7.58 -2.94
N ILE A 39 -4.23 6.46 -3.06
CA ILE A 39 -4.04 5.28 -2.22
C ILE A 39 -3.85 4.03 -3.06
N MET A 40 -3.24 3.00 -2.46
CA MET A 40 -3.27 1.65 -2.97
C MET A 40 -3.66 0.70 -1.85
N LEU A 41 -4.83 0.08 -1.96
CA LEU A 41 -5.36 -0.86 -0.98
C LEU A 41 -5.01 -2.30 -1.38
N ASP A 42 -4.44 -3.06 -0.44
CA ASP A 42 -4.17 -4.48 -0.63
C ASP A 42 -5.47 -5.29 -0.69
N CYS A 43 -5.62 -6.08 -1.75
CA CYS A 43 -6.71 -7.03 -1.94
C CYS A 43 -6.15 -8.41 -2.34
N SER A 44 -4.93 -8.73 -1.90
CA SER A 44 -4.19 -9.92 -2.32
C SER A 44 -3.75 -10.80 -1.15
N ARG A 45 -3.68 -10.27 0.07
CA ARG A 45 -3.22 -10.99 1.26
C ARG A 45 -4.38 -11.55 2.09
N ASN A 46 -5.31 -12.21 1.41
CA ASN A 46 -6.53 -12.88 1.93
C ASN A 46 -7.76 -11.98 2.10
N ALA A 47 -7.62 -10.80 2.70
CA ALA A 47 -8.74 -9.86 2.77
C ALA A 47 -8.95 -9.20 1.40
N VAL A 48 -10.09 -9.46 0.76
CA VAL A 48 -10.54 -8.76 -0.45
C VAL A 48 -11.69 -7.84 -0.06
N MET A 49 -11.47 -6.53 -0.21
CA MET A 49 -12.47 -5.53 0.13
C MET A 49 -13.73 -5.72 -0.72
N THR A 50 -14.93 -5.66 -0.14
CA THR A 50 -16.13 -5.74 -0.97
C THR A 50 -16.30 -4.44 -1.78
N PRO A 51 -16.92 -4.48 -2.97
CA PRO A 51 -17.20 -3.28 -3.75
C PRO A 51 -17.97 -2.22 -2.97
N GLU A 52 -18.99 -2.63 -2.20
CA GLU A 52 -19.83 -1.72 -1.41
C GLU A 52 -19.01 -1.02 -0.32
N HIS A 53 -18.11 -1.76 0.34
CA HIS A 53 -17.24 -1.19 1.37
C HIS A 53 -16.23 -0.23 0.75
N PHE A 54 -15.59 -0.60 -0.36
CA PHE A 54 -14.63 0.27 -1.03
C PHE A 54 -15.28 1.54 -1.59
N GLN A 55 -16.53 1.48 -2.05
CA GLN A 55 -17.30 2.68 -2.42
C GLN A 55 -17.54 3.63 -1.24
N ARG A 56 -17.65 3.13 -0.01
CA ARG A 56 -17.68 4.01 1.19
C ARG A 56 -16.34 4.72 1.37
N TRP A 57 -15.23 3.99 1.24
CA TRP A 57 -13.90 4.57 1.27
C TRP A 57 -13.71 5.63 0.20
N LEU A 58 -14.14 5.39 -1.04
CA LEU A 58 -14.03 6.38 -2.13
C LEU A 58 -14.69 7.72 -1.77
N ARG A 59 -15.85 7.70 -1.11
CA ARG A 59 -16.52 8.94 -0.63
C ARG A 59 -15.71 9.66 0.44
N GLN A 60 -15.17 8.92 1.40
CA GLN A 60 -14.31 9.48 2.46
C GLN A 60 -13.02 10.05 1.86
N LEU A 61 -12.37 9.33 0.96
CA LEU A 61 -11.17 9.73 0.23
C LEU A 61 -11.41 11.01 -0.58
N ALA A 62 -12.53 11.13 -1.28
CA ALA A 62 -12.90 12.33 -2.03
C ALA A 62 -13.05 13.54 -1.09
N LEU A 63 -13.68 13.37 0.07
CA LEU A 63 -13.82 14.42 1.09
C LEU A 63 -12.50 14.77 1.80
N LEU A 64 -11.52 13.87 1.80
CA LEU A 64 -10.15 14.14 2.26
C LEU A 64 -9.28 14.79 1.17
N GLY A 65 -9.71 14.75 -0.10
CA GLY A 65 -9.00 15.35 -1.23
C GLY A 65 -8.08 14.40 -2.00
N TYR A 66 -8.23 13.09 -1.82
CA TYR A 66 -7.59 12.10 -2.69
C TYR A 66 -8.24 12.08 -4.08
N ASN A 67 -7.45 11.79 -5.11
CA ASN A 67 -7.90 11.81 -6.50
C ASN A 67 -7.41 10.62 -7.33
N MET A 68 -6.74 9.65 -6.71
CA MET A 68 -6.34 8.41 -7.35
C MET A 68 -6.49 7.26 -6.36
N ALA A 69 -6.92 6.11 -6.83
CA ALA A 69 -6.96 4.90 -6.04
C ALA A 69 -6.56 3.67 -6.86
N MET A 70 -5.96 2.71 -6.18
CA MET A 70 -5.58 1.41 -6.73
C MET A 70 -6.10 0.31 -5.81
N LEU A 71 -6.56 -0.79 -6.40
CA LEU A 71 -6.72 -2.07 -5.71
C LEU A 71 -5.53 -2.94 -6.15
N TYR A 72 -4.67 -3.32 -5.21
CA TYR A 72 -3.56 -4.23 -5.45
C TYR A 72 -4.07 -5.66 -5.49
N THR A 73 -4.05 -6.25 -6.68
CA THR A 73 -4.65 -7.55 -6.98
C THR A 73 -3.64 -8.45 -7.70
N GLU A 74 -3.03 -9.39 -6.99
CA GLU A 74 -2.10 -10.38 -7.53
C GLU A 74 -2.84 -11.37 -8.42
N ASN A 75 -3.82 -12.07 -7.84
CA ASN A 75 -4.70 -13.01 -8.54
C ASN A 75 -6.18 -12.88 -8.15
N THR A 76 -6.59 -11.78 -7.54
CA THR A 76 -7.94 -11.58 -6.98
C THR A 76 -8.91 -10.85 -7.92
N TYR A 77 -8.85 -11.17 -9.21
CA TYR A 77 -9.83 -10.76 -10.22
C TYR A 77 -10.11 -11.89 -11.21
N ALA A 78 -11.31 -11.96 -11.77
CA ALA A 78 -11.69 -13.03 -12.68
C ALA A 78 -11.03 -12.88 -14.05
N LEU A 79 -10.38 -13.93 -14.55
CA LEU A 79 -9.83 -13.97 -15.91
C LEU A 79 -10.58 -14.98 -16.80
N PRO A 80 -11.06 -14.58 -17.99
CA PRO A 80 -11.79 -15.50 -18.86
C PRO A 80 -10.90 -16.67 -19.32
N GLY A 81 -11.38 -17.90 -19.10
CA GLY A 81 -10.67 -19.12 -19.46
C GLY A 81 -9.47 -19.45 -18.57
N GLU A 82 -9.40 -18.88 -17.37
CA GLU A 82 -8.35 -19.15 -16.36
C GLU A 82 -9.03 -19.48 -15.02
N ASP A 83 -9.62 -20.68 -14.91
CA ASP A 83 -10.52 -21.00 -13.79
C ASP A 83 -9.83 -20.98 -12.43
N TYR A 84 -8.57 -21.44 -12.37
CA TYR A 84 -7.74 -21.41 -11.16
C TYR A 84 -7.24 -20.01 -10.79
N PHE A 85 -7.38 -19.03 -11.68
CA PHE A 85 -6.99 -17.65 -11.41
C PHE A 85 -7.92 -17.02 -10.36
N GLY A 86 -7.41 -16.86 -9.13
CA GLY A 86 -8.22 -16.38 -8.01
C GLY A 86 -9.23 -17.39 -7.48
N TYR A 87 -9.07 -18.68 -7.78
CA TYR A 87 -9.97 -19.72 -7.29
C TYR A 87 -10.03 -19.72 -5.76
N ARG A 88 -11.25 -19.59 -5.21
CA ARG A 88 -11.55 -19.48 -3.77
C ARG A 88 -10.84 -18.33 -3.05
N ARG A 89 -10.47 -17.26 -3.77
CA ARG A 89 -9.80 -16.07 -3.20
C ARG A 89 -10.72 -14.85 -3.01
N GLY A 90 -12.00 -14.95 -3.38
CA GLY A 90 -12.90 -13.78 -3.41
C GLY A 90 -12.60 -12.83 -4.57
N ARG A 91 -12.22 -13.36 -5.73
CA ARG A 91 -11.82 -12.57 -6.91
C ARG A 91 -12.94 -11.63 -7.39
N TYR A 92 -12.59 -10.38 -7.69
CA TYR A 92 -13.53 -9.43 -8.31
C TYR A 92 -13.96 -9.89 -9.70
N SER A 93 -15.25 -9.82 -9.98
CA SER A 93 -15.82 -9.96 -11.31
C SER A 93 -15.54 -8.73 -12.18
N ALA A 94 -15.82 -8.87 -13.47
CA ALA A 94 -15.72 -7.76 -14.41
C ALA A 94 -16.64 -6.59 -14.04
N GLU A 95 -17.84 -6.92 -13.52
CA GLU A 95 -18.86 -5.93 -13.24
C GLU A 95 -18.55 -5.15 -11.97
N GLU A 96 -18.11 -5.84 -10.92
CA GLU A 96 -17.65 -5.20 -9.68
C GLU A 96 -16.50 -4.21 -9.95
N LEU A 97 -15.53 -4.59 -10.79
CA LEU A 97 -14.46 -3.68 -11.20
C LEU A 97 -15.00 -2.43 -11.94
N ARG A 98 -15.97 -2.60 -12.86
CA ARG A 98 -16.59 -1.45 -13.56
C ARG A 98 -17.43 -0.58 -12.63
N GLU A 99 -18.11 -1.18 -11.67
CA GLU A 99 -18.91 -0.49 -10.68
C GLU A 99 -18.02 0.39 -9.79
N ILE A 100 -16.91 -0.18 -9.28
CA ILE A 100 -15.90 0.55 -8.53
C ILE A 100 -15.33 1.73 -9.35
N ASP A 101 -14.95 1.49 -10.61
CA ASP A 101 -14.41 2.53 -11.50
C ASP A 101 -15.44 3.64 -11.79
N ARG A 102 -16.73 3.29 -11.91
CA ARG A 102 -17.82 4.27 -12.07
C ARG A 102 -18.00 5.13 -10.82
N ALA A 103 -18.11 4.50 -9.65
CA ALA A 103 -18.27 5.22 -8.39
C ALA A 103 -17.07 6.15 -8.11
N ALA A 104 -15.85 5.71 -8.42
CA ALA A 104 -14.66 6.53 -8.30
C ALA A 104 -14.67 7.73 -9.27
N ALA A 105 -15.04 7.50 -10.53
CA ALA A 105 -15.11 8.55 -11.54
C ALA A 105 -16.13 9.64 -11.19
N ASP A 106 -17.29 9.28 -10.63
CA ASP A 106 -18.32 10.22 -10.17
C ASP A 106 -17.81 11.13 -9.03
N LEU A 107 -16.77 10.69 -8.31
CA LEU A 107 -16.11 11.43 -7.22
C LEU A 107 -14.82 12.13 -7.68
N GLY A 108 -14.46 12.05 -8.96
CA GLY A 108 -13.22 12.60 -9.49
C GLY A 108 -11.95 11.85 -9.05
N ILE A 109 -12.07 10.56 -8.72
CA ILE A 109 -10.98 9.66 -8.36
C ILE A 109 -10.63 8.78 -9.57
N GLU A 110 -9.36 8.79 -9.99
CA GLU A 110 -8.85 7.87 -11.01
C GLU A 110 -8.60 6.48 -10.42
N MET A 111 -9.29 5.44 -10.92
CA MET A 111 -8.95 4.05 -10.61
C MET A 111 -7.85 3.55 -11.53
N ILE A 112 -6.71 3.14 -10.96
CA ILE A 112 -5.61 2.51 -11.67
C ILE A 112 -5.57 1.03 -11.29
N GLY A 113 -5.53 0.14 -12.29
CA GLY A 113 -5.37 -1.29 -12.05
C GLY A 113 -3.97 -1.55 -11.49
N CYS A 114 -3.86 -2.27 -10.37
CA CYS A 114 -2.58 -2.67 -9.81
C CYS A 114 -2.50 -4.19 -9.74
N ILE A 115 -1.64 -4.76 -10.57
CA ILE A 115 -1.51 -6.20 -10.79
C ILE A 115 -0.06 -6.64 -10.69
N GLN A 116 0.15 -7.95 -10.63
CA GLN A 116 1.47 -8.55 -10.77
C GLN A 116 1.66 -9.19 -12.13
N THR A 117 2.75 -8.83 -12.79
CA THR A 117 3.13 -9.41 -14.09
C THR A 117 4.46 -10.16 -14.05
N LEU A 118 5.09 -10.28 -12.88
CA LEU A 118 6.35 -11.02 -12.74
C LEU A 118 6.47 -11.77 -11.40
N GLY A 119 6.47 -11.07 -10.27
CA GLY A 119 6.62 -11.63 -8.91
C GLY A 119 5.32 -11.68 -8.13
N HIS A 120 5.39 -12.06 -6.85
CA HIS A 120 4.25 -12.11 -5.91
C HIS A 120 3.03 -12.89 -6.44
N LEU A 121 3.29 -14.04 -7.08
CA LEU A 121 2.26 -14.90 -7.64
C LEU A 121 2.22 -16.28 -6.96
N ASP A 122 2.71 -16.43 -5.73
CA ASP A 122 2.75 -17.71 -5.01
C ASP A 122 1.35 -18.38 -4.89
N GLN A 123 0.31 -17.58 -4.64
CA GLN A 123 -1.07 -18.09 -4.56
C GLN A 123 -1.59 -18.61 -5.91
N LEU A 124 -1.03 -18.12 -7.02
CA LEU A 124 -1.38 -18.55 -8.37
C LEU A 124 -0.53 -19.75 -8.81
N LEU A 125 0.79 -19.64 -8.67
CA LEU A 125 1.77 -20.58 -9.24
C LEU A 125 1.85 -21.92 -8.49
N ARG A 126 1.18 -22.04 -7.34
CA ARG A 126 0.98 -23.33 -6.65
C ARG A 126 0.09 -24.32 -7.41
N TRP A 127 -0.75 -23.83 -8.34
CA TRP A 127 -1.66 -24.68 -9.09
C TRP A 127 -0.95 -25.33 -10.30
N PRO A 128 -1.10 -26.66 -10.52
CA PRO A 128 -0.47 -27.37 -11.63
C PRO A 128 -0.70 -26.76 -13.01
N GLU A 129 -1.85 -26.13 -13.22
CA GLU A 129 -2.25 -25.47 -14.46
C GLU A 129 -1.26 -24.37 -14.88
N TYR A 130 -0.59 -23.72 -13.93
CA TYR A 130 0.39 -22.67 -14.19
C TYR A 130 1.84 -23.15 -14.22
N HIS A 131 2.12 -24.45 -14.01
CA HIS A 131 3.49 -24.97 -14.02
C HIS A 131 4.27 -24.60 -15.28
N ALA A 132 3.61 -24.51 -16.44
CA ALA A 132 4.26 -24.14 -17.69
C ALA A 132 4.84 -22.72 -17.66
N VAL A 133 4.21 -21.79 -16.94
CA VAL A 133 4.58 -20.38 -16.86
C VAL A 133 5.39 -20.03 -15.60
N THR A 134 5.66 -20.99 -14.71
CA THR A 134 6.39 -20.78 -13.45
C THR A 134 7.90 -20.82 -13.65
N ASP A 135 8.66 -19.86 -13.10
CA ASP A 135 10.12 -19.96 -12.94
C ASP A 135 10.47 -20.55 -11.57
N THR A 136 10.00 -19.86 -10.52
CA THR A 136 10.18 -20.20 -9.10
C THR A 136 8.83 -20.18 -8.37
N SER A 137 8.80 -20.36 -7.05
CA SER A 137 7.55 -20.44 -6.28
C SER A 137 6.64 -19.23 -6.43
N ALA A 138 7.18 -18.04 -6.72
CA ALA A 138 6.42 -16.80 -6.83
C ALA A 138 6.69 -16.00 -8.13
N VAL A 139 7.61 -16.45 -9.00
CA VAL A 139 8.06 -15.70 -10.19
C VAL A 139 7.68 -16.40 -11.48
N LEU A 140 7.16 -15.64 -12.45
CA LEU A 140 6.85 -16.11 -13.80
C LEU A 140 8.10 -16.34 -14.66
N LEU A 141 8.02 -17.32 -15.55
CA LEU A 141 9.06 -17.71 -16.50
C LEU A 141 9.17 -16.69 -17.63
N VAL A 142 10.24 -15.89 -17.59
CA VAL A 142 10.60 -14.92 -18.62
C VAL A 142 10.98 -15.63 -19.92
N GLY A 143 10.45 -15.12 -21.04
CA GLY A 143 10.75 -15.64 -22.38
C GLY A 143 9.72 -16.65 -22.91
N GLU A 144 8.99 -17.33 -22.02
CA GLU A 144 7.97 -18.33 -22.37
C GLU A 144 6.72 -17.68 -23.01
N LYS A 145 6.25 -18.22 -24.15
CA LYS A 145 5.10 -17.68 -24.89
C LYS A 145 3.82 -17.72 -24.06
N ARG A 146 3.59 -18.82 -23.32
CA ARG A 146 2.41 -18.97 -22.45
C ARG A 146 2.36 -17.93 -21.34
N THR A 147 3.52 -17.51 -20.80
CA THR A 147 3.60 -16.43 -19.80
C THR A 147 3.02 -15.13 -20.35
N TYR A 148 3.40 -14.74 -21.57
CA TYR A 148 2.90 -13.51 -22.17
C TYR A 148 1.44 -13.59 -22.62
N ALA A 149 0.96 -14.78 -22.99
CA ALA A 149 -0.46 -14.99 -23.25
C ALA A 149 -1.32 -14.80 -21.98
N LEU A 150 -0.84 -15.28 -20.83
CA LEU A 150 -1.49 -15.05 -19.53
C LEU A 150 -1.47 -13.57 -19.15
N ILE A 151 -0.31 -12.91 -19.23
CA ILE A 151 -0.18 -11.48 -18.92
C ILE A 151 -1.05 -10.61 -19.83
N GLU A 152 -1.20 -10.97 -21.10
CA GLU A 152 -2.09 -10.27 -22.01
C GLU A 152 -3.55 -10.33 -21.55
N LYS A 153 -4.03 -11.49 -21.05
CA LYS A 153 -5.37 -11.61 -20.46
C LYS A 153 -5.51 -10.71 -19.22
N MET A 154 -4.49 -10.66 -18.36
CA MET A 154 -4.45 -9.77 -17.18
C MET A 154 -4.59 -8.29 -17.58
N ILE A 155 -3.76 -7.83 -18.52
CA ILE A 155 -3.77 -6.45 -19.03
C ILE A 155 -5.11 -6.12 -19.69
N ALA A 156 -5.63 -7.02 -20.54
CA ALA A 156 -6.89 -6.82 -21.25
C ALA A 156 -8.09 -6.71 -20.29
N ARG A 157 -8.07 -7.40 -19.15
CA ARG A 157 -9.11 -7.30 -18.11
C ARG A 157 -9.24 -5.86 -17.63
N PHE A 158 -8.14 -5.24 -17.18
CA PHE A 158 -8.18 -3.87 -16.66
C PHE A 158 -8.42 -2.83 -17.75
N ALA A 159 -7.84 -3.01 -18.93
CA ALA A 159 -8.10 -2.12 -20.08
C ALA A 159 -9.61 -2.03 -20.45
N ARG A 160 -10.36 -3.11 -20.20
CA ARG A 160 -11.81 -3.20 -20.48
C ARG A 160 -12.70 -2.79 -19.32
N CYS A 161 -12.21 -2.82 -18.08
CA CYS A 161 -13.04 -2.55 -16.90
C CYS A 161 -12.84 -1.12 -16.38
N TYR A 162 -11.63 -0.58 -16.46
CA TYR A 162 -11.32 0.76 -15.94
C TYR A 162 -11.22 1.80 -17.05
N ARG A 163 -11.63 3.03 -16.73
CA ARG A 163 -11.50 4.21 -17.62
C ARG A 163 -10.05 4.64 -17.76
N SER A 164 -9.24 4.45 -16.72
CA SER A 164 -7.83 4.84 -16.73
C SER A 164 -7.08 4.20 -17.90
N ARG A 165 -6.08 4.93 -18.38
CA ARG A 165 -5.10 4.46 -19.37
C ARG A 165 -3.73 4.25 -18.74
N ARG A 166 -3.69 4.12 -17.42
CA ARG A 166 -2.52 3.76 -16.62
C ARG A 166 -2.76 2.39 -16.00
N ILE A 167 -1.68 1.64 -15.78
CA ILE A 167 -1.73 0.36 -15.07
C ILE A 167 -0.42 0.14 -14.31
N HIS A 168 -0.53 -0.25 -13.04
CA HIS A 168 0.61 -0.69 -12.25
C HIS A 168 0.83 -2.19 -12.48
N ILE A 169 1.99 -2.55 -13.03
CA ILE A 169 2.31 -3.93 -13.47
C ILE A 169 3.14 -4.72 -12.46
N GLY A 170 3.41 -4.13 -11.29
CA GLY A 170 4.12 -4.76 -10.18
C GLY A 170 5.62 -4.84 -10.46
N MET A 171 6.14 -6.08 -10.56
CA MET A 171 7.54 -6.42 -10.87
C MET A 171 8.55 -6.20 -9.73
N ASP A 172 8.08 -6.03 -8.50
CA ASP A 172 8.87 -5.96 -7.28
C ASP A 172 9.36 -7.32 -6.79
N GLU A 173 10.37 -7.29 -5.90
CA GLU A 173 10.82 -8.38 -5.02
C GLU A 173 11.07 -9.76 -5.67
N THR A 174 11.43 -9.77 -6.95
CA THR A 174 11.76 -11.00 -7.69
C THR A 174 13.22 -11.43 -7.41
N PHE A 175 13.53 -11.70 -6.14
CA PHE A 175 14.89 -11.95 -5.65
C PHE A 175 15.57 -13.17 -6.27
N ASP A 176 14.78 -14.15 -6.68
CA ASP A 176 15.16 -15.42 -7.28
C ASP A 176 14.92 -15.47 -8.80
N LEU A 177 14.64 -14.32 -9.45
CA LEU A 177 14.46 -14.20 -10.90
C LEU A 177 15.57 -14.91 -11.68
N GLY A 178 15.18 -15.89 -12.50
CA GLY A 178 16.08 -16.63 -13.36
C GLY A 178 16.86 -17.75 -12.68
N ARG A 179 16.57 -18.07 -11.41
CA ARG A 179 17.27 -19.12 -10.62
C ARG A 179 16.49 -20.43 -10.51
N GLY A 180 15.31 -20.51 -11.13
CA GLY A 180 14.47 -21.71 -11.15
C GLY A 180 14.49 -22.42 -12.49
N ARG A 181 13.29 -22.71 -13.03
CA ARG A 181 13.12 -23.38 -14.34
C ARG A 181 13.82 -22.63 -15.48
N CYS A 182 13.93 -21.31 -15.42
CA CYS A 182 14.67 -20.52 -16.40
C CYS A 182 16.13 -20.97 -16.48
N GLN A 183 16.78 -21.21 -15.33
CA GLN A 183 18.17 -21.67 -15.30
C GLN A 183 18.33 -23.07 -15.88
N ASN A 184 17.40 -23.96 -15.56
CA ASN A 184 17.40 -25.34 -16.09
C ASN A 184 17.20 -25.39 -17.61
N LEU A 185 16.34 -24.51 -18.15
CA LEU A 185 15.99 -24.49 -19.56
C LEU A 185 16.96 -23.70 -20.44
N HIS A 186 17.57 -22.64 -19.90
CA HIS A 186 18.31 -21.65 -20.69
C HIS A 186 19.71 -21.35 -20.15
N GLY A 187 20.13 -22.03 -19.09
CA GLY A 187 21.37 -21.72 -18.38
C GLY A 187 21.30 -20.39 -17.63
N TYR A 188 22.45 -19.97 -17.11
CA TYR A 188 22.55 -18.70 -16.39
C TYR A 188 22.28 -17.50 -17.32
N ARG A 189 21.40 -16.61 -16.86
CA ARG A 189 21.15 -15.31 -17.49
C ARG A 189 21.28 -14.21 -16.44
N ARG A 190 21.90 -13.09 -16.82
CA ARG A 190 22.06 -11.92 -15.94
C ARG A 190 20.69 -11.33 -15.61
N GLY A 191 20.40 -11.09 -14.33
CA GLY A 191 19.09 -10.62 -13.87
C GLY A 191 18.60 -9.33 -14.53
N PHE A 192 19.50 -8.38 -14.81
CA PHE A 192 19.16 -7.17 -15.57
C PHE A 192 18.64 -7.46 -16.98
N ASP A 193 19.16 -8.48 -17.65
CA ASP A 193 18.76 -8.82 -19.01
C ASP A 193 17.39 -9.51 -19.01
N LEU A 194 17.11 -10.38 -18.03
CA LEU A 194 15.79 -10.97 -17.81
C LEU A 194 14.75 -9.89 -17.49
N PHE A 195 15.05 -9.01 -16.54
CA PHE A 195 14.13 -7.96 -16.11
C PHE A 195 13.78 -6.99 -17.25
N ASN A 196 14.78 -6.51 -17.99
CA ASN A 196 14.55 -5.62 -19.14
C ASN A 196 13.87 -6.32 -20.32
N GLU A 197 14.18 -7.59 -20.58
CA GLU A 197 13.46 -8.37 -21.60
C GLU A 197 11.97 -8.43 -21.24
N HIS A 198 11.68 -8.80 -20.00
CA HIS A 198 10.31 -8.95 -19.51
C HIS A 198 9.55 -7.62 -19.56
N LEU A 199 10.12 -6.56 -18.97
CA LEU A 199 9.52 -5.23 -18.95
C LEU A 199 9.22 -4.71 -20.36
N ARG A 200 10.14 -4.94 -21.32
CA ARG A 200 9.92 -4.55 -22.73
C ARG A 200 8.71 -5.28 -23.33
N ARG A 201 8.59 -6.59 -23.10
CA ARG A 201 7.46 -7.40 -23.62
C ARG A 201 6.15 -6.96 -22.97
N VAL A 202 6.09 -6.83 -21.65
CA VAL A 202 4.89 -6.38 -20.92
C VAL A 202 4.48 -4.97 -21.32
N THR A 203 5.43 -4.04 -21.46
CA THR A 203 5.15 -2.68 -21.95
C THR A 203 4.56 -2.69 -23.36
N ALA A 204 5.02 -3.59 -24.24
CA ALA A 204 4.43 -3.73 -25.56
C ALA A 204 2.97 -4.22 -25.49
N LEU A 205 2.66 -5.18 -24.61
CA LEU A 205 1.29 -5.64 -24.36
C LEU A 205 0.41 -4.48 -23.86
N CYS A 206 0.85 -3.74 -22.84
CA CYS A 206 0.12 -2.57 -22.32
C CYS A 206 -0.21 -1.58 -23.45
N ARG A 207 0.76 -1.25 -24.29
CA ARG A 207 0.57 -0.33 -25.42
C ARG A 207 -0.48 -0.81 -26.42
N ARG A 208 -0.52 -2.11 -26.73
CA ARG A 208 -1.56 -2.66 -27.64
C ARG A 208 -2.97 -2.51 -27.08
N HIS A 209 -3.10 -2.43 -25.76
CA HIS A 209 -4.37 -2.18 -25.06
C HIS A 209 -4.57 -0.69 -24.69
N GLY A 210 -3.74 0.21 -25.21
CA GLY A 210 -3.84 1.64 -24.95
C GLY A 210 -3.45 2.05 -23.53
N LEU A 211 -2.68 1.22 -22.81
CA LEU A 211 -2.24 1.49 -21.44
C LEU A 211 -0.78 1.94 -21.37
N GLU A 212 -0.49 2.82 -20.43
CA GLU A 212 0.85 3.23 -20.02
C GLU A 212 1.21 2.57 -18.68
N PRO A 213 2.27 1.75 -18.63
CA PRO A 213 2.60 1.01 -17.42
C PRO A 213 3.37 1.87 -16.41
N MET A 214 3.15 1.62 -15.14
CA MET A 214 4.04 1.95 -14.04
C MET A 214 4.47 0.67 -13.32
N LEU A 215 5.66 0.67 -12.71
CA LEU A 215 6.19 -0.49 -12.01
C LEU A 215 6.96 -0.06 -10.76
N TRP A 216 7.07 -0.96 -9.80
CA TRP A 216 8.00 -0.80 -8.69
C TRP A 216 9.44 -0.79 -9.21
N SER A 217 10.26 0.08 -8.62
CA SER A 217 11.60 0.38 -9.11
C SER A 217 12.71 -0.44 -8.47
N ASP A 218 12.41 -1.17 -7.39
CA ASP A 218 13.40 -1.75 -6.47
C ASP A 218 14.34 -2.73 -7.15
N MET A 219 13.83 -3.55 -8.06
CA MET A 219 14.65 -4.54 -8.75
C MET A 219 15.82 -3.93 -9.52
N TYR A 220 15.70 -2.71 -10.06
CA TYR A 220 16.84 -2.05 -10.69
C TYR A 220 17.97 -1.75 -9.70
N PHE A 221 17.63 -1.23 -8.52
CA PHE A 221 18.61 -0.88 -7.50
C PHE A 221 19.17 -2.12 -6.81
N ARG A 222 18.32 -3.10 -6.48
CA ARG A 222 18.73 -4.38 -5.89
C ARG A 222 19.65 -5.16 -6.81
N LEU A 223 19.35 -5.25 -8.11
CA LEU A 223 20.23 -5.91 -9.09
C LEU A 223 21.57 -5.18 -9.27
N GLY A 224 21.58 -3.87 -9.05
CA GLY A 224 22.80 -3.05 -9.08
C GLY A 224 23.62 -3.13 -7.79
N SER A 225 23.05 -3.62 -6.70
CA SER A 225 23.69 -3.79 -5.39
C SER A 225 24.44 -5.13 -5.32
N LYS A 226 25.65 -5.11 -4.76
CA LYS A 226 26.41 -6.34 -4.48
C LYS A 226 25.74 -7.18 -3.38
N THR A 227 25.06 -6.53 -2.44
CA THR A 227 24.37 -7.17 -1.32
C THR A 227 22.87 -7.38 -1.57
N ARG A 228 22.36 -6.94 -2.73
CA ARG A 228 20.93 -6.91 -3.07
C ARG A 228 20.08 -6.02 -2.16
N ALA A 229 20.71 -5.15 -1.38
CA ALA A 229 20.01 -4.15 -0.60
C ALA A 229 19.39 -3.10 -1.54
N TYR A 230 18.15 -2.70 -1.26
CA TYR A 230 17.40 -1.77 -2.11
C TYR A 230 18.06 -0.39 -2.15
N GLU A 231 18.40 0.14 -0.98
CA GLU A 231 18.91 1.50 -0.82
C GLU A 231 20.43 1.57 -0.75
N ASP A 232 21.11 0.54 -1.26
CA ASP A 232 22.58 0.50 -1.31
C ASP A 232 23.11 1.74 -2.07
N PRO A 233 23.83 2.66 -1.40
CA PRO A 233 24.35 3.88 -2.04
C PRO A 233 25.40 3.56 -3.11
N HIS A 234 25.99 2.37 -3.06
CA HIS A 234 26.98 1.90 -4.01
C HIS A 234 26.38 1.10 -5.17
N ALA A 235 25.06 0.85 -5.17
CA ALA A 235 24.44 0.11 -6.27
C ALA A 235 24.60 0.84 -7.61
N ARG A 236 25.12 0.12 -8.61
CA ARG A 236 25.42 0.63 -9.95
C ARG A 236 24.50 -0.03 -10.97
N ILE A 237 23.71 0.80 -11.67
CA ILE A 237 22.87 0.36 -12.78
C ILE A 237 23.64 0.66 -14.08
N PRO A 238 24.03 -0.37 -14.86
CA PRO A 238 24.83 -0.16 -16.06
C PRO A 238 24.14 0.75 -17.10
N PRO A 239 24.88 1.58 -17.86
CA PRO A 239 24.29 2.50 -18.84
C PRO A 239 23.43 1.79 -19.91
N GLU A 240 23.81 0.59 -20.35
CA GLU A 240 23.06 -0.22 -21.30
C GLU A 240 21.74 -0.73 -20.73
N VAL A 241 21.67 -0.98 -19.42
CA VAL A 241 20.44 -1.34 -18.71
C VAL A 241 19.52 -0.13 -18.65
N LYS A 242 20.04 1.04 -18.26
CA LYS A 242 19.29 2.31 -18.22
C LYS A 242 18.67 2.66 -19.58
N ARG A 243 19.44 2.54 -20.67
CA ARG A 243 18.95 2.83 -22.04
C ARG A 243 17.83 1.91 -22.49
N ARG A 244 17.70 0.72 -21.89
CA ARG A 244 16.68 -0.28 -22.22
C ARG A 244 15.39 -0.13 -21.42
N ILE A 245 15.36 0.73 -20.39
CA ILE A 245 14.12 1.04 -19.66
C ILE A 245 13.15 1.72 -20.64
N PRO A 246 11.95 1.17 -20.90
CA PRO A 246 11.01 1.77 -21.83
C PRO A 246 10.65 3.20 -21.45
N LYS A 247 10.69 4.14 -22.40
CA LYS A 247 10.48 5.58 -22.13
C LYS A 247 9.16 5.87 -21.41
N LYS A 248 8.08 5.20 -21.80
CA LYS A 248 6.72 5.36 -21.23
C LYS A 248 6.48 4.59 -19.92
N ALA A 249 7.38 3.72 -19.49
CA ALA A 249 7.24 3.05 -18.19
C ALA A 249 7.57 4.04 -17.07
N GLN A 250 6.62 4.31 -16.18
CA GLN A 250 6.84 5.14 -14.99
C GLN A 250 7.46 4.29 -13.88
N LEU A 251 8.45 4.82 -13.16
CA LEU A 251 9.05 4.12 -12.03
C LEU A 251 8.40 4.61 -10.73
N VAL A 252 7.98 3.67 -9.90
CA VAL A 252 7.44 3.94 -8.57
C VAL A 252 8.54 3.68 -7.54
N TYR A 253 8.92 4.73 -6.83
CA TYR A 253 9.80 4.66 -5.67
C TYR A 253 8.94 4.37 -4.44
N TRP A 254 9.16 3.24 -3.77
CA TRP A 254 8.47 2.91 -2.54
C TRP A 254 9.39 3.01 -1.34
N ASP A 255 8.91 3.64 -0.27
CA ASP A 255 9.60 3.71 1.03
C ASP A 255 8.59 4.11 2.11
N TYR A 256 8.51 3.27 3.14
CA TYR A 256 7.43 3.26 4.13
C TYR A 256 7.89 3.73 5.51
N GLU A 257 9.18 3.61 5.81
CA GLU A 257 9.68 3.60 7.20
C GLU A 257 10.74 4.65 7.47
N ASP A 258 11.41 5.18 6.44
CA ASP A 258 12.49 6.13 6.65
C ASP A 258 12.00 7.40 7.35
N LYS A 259 12.73 7.78 8.40
CA LYS A 259 12.47 9.01 9.18
C LYS A 259 13.37 10.16 8.74
N ASP A 260 14.34 9.87 7.88
CA ASP A 260 15.30 10.84 7.37
C ASP A 260 14.92 11.29 5.96
N LYS A 261 14.46 12.53 5.87
CA LYS A 261 14.16 13.23 4.60
C LYS A 261 15.29 13.11 3.57
N ALA A 262 16.56 13.10 4.01
CA ALA A 262 17.71 13.05 3.11
C ALA A 262 17.77 11.75 2.30
N ARG A 263 17.28 10.64 2.84
CA ARG A 263 17.24 9.33 2.18
C ARG A 263 16.26 9.33 1.01
N TYR A 264 15.05 9.83 1.23
CA TYR A 264 14.07 10.08 0.17
C TYR A 264 14.66 10.94 -0.96
N LEU A 265 15.27 12.08 -0.61
CA LEU A 265 15.89 12.98 -1.61
C LEU A 265 17.01 12.28 -2.40
N ALA A 266 17.82 11.44 -1.75
CA ALA A 266 18.87 10.68 -2.42
C ALA A 266 18.26 9.68 -3.42
N MET A 267 17.25 8.91 -3.03
CA MET A 267 16.58 7.95 -3.91
C MET A 267 15.86 8.65 -5.07
N ILE A 268 15.21 9.79 -4.85
CA ILE A 268 14.59 10.58 -5.92
C ILE A 268 15.64 11.03 -6.95
N ARG A 269 16.80 11.53 -6.49
CA ARG A 269 17.91 11.91 -7.40
C ARG A 269 18.40 10.71 -8.22
N ARG A 270 18.48 9.52 -7.62
CA ARG A 270 18.90 8.30 -8.32
C ARG A 270 17.89 7.86 -9.38
N HIS A 271 16.59 7.99 -9.10
CA HIS A 271 15.54 7.75 -10.10
C HIS A 271 15.64 8.73 -11.28
N ARG A 272 15.86 10.02 -11.01
CA ARG A 272 16.11 11.02 -12.05
C ARG A 272 17.39 10.72 -12.84
N ALA A 273 18.41 10.18 -12.19
CA ALA A 273 19.60 9.68 -12.87
C ALA A 273 19.33 8.46 -13.78
N LEU A 274 18.19 7.78 -13.65
CA LEU A 274 17.69 6.80 -14.63
C LEU A 274 16.91 7.44 -15.79
N GLY A 275 16.74 8.76 -15.79
CA GLY A 275 15.95 9.50 -16.78
C GLY A 275 14.45 9.41 -16.50
N LYS A 276 14.07 9.20 -15.23
CA LYS A 276 12.70 8.97 -14.79
C LYS A 276 12.34 9.93 -13.68
N GLU A 277 11.20 10.60 -13.83
CA GLU A 277 10.56 11.30 -12.72
C GLU A 277 9.74 10.25 -11.95
N PRO A 278 10.11 9.91 -10.70
CA PRO A 278 9.44 8.83 -9.98
C PRO A 278 8.06 9.28 -9.48
N ILE A 279 7.15 8.32 -9.39
CA ILE A 279 5.95 8.43 -8.54
C ILE A 279 6.35 7.94 -7.15
N MET A 280 5.98 8.67 -6.10
CA MET A 280 6.29 8.26 -4.73
C MET A 280 5.17 7.39 -4.14
N ALA A 281 5.54 6.27 -3.52
CA ALA A 281 4.67 5.43 -2.73
C ALA A 281 5.19 5.38 -1.28
N SER A 282 4.46 6.00 -0.36
CA SER A 282 4.68 5.80 1.08
C SER A 282 3.61 4.86 1.62
N ALA A 283 3.55 4.61 2.93
CA ALA A 283 2.58 3.69 3.52
C ALA A 283 1.81 4.31 4.68
N VAL A 284 0.56 3.90 4.80
CA VAL A 284 -0.11 3.80 6.10
C VAL A 284 0.16 2.39 6.60
N GLU A 285 0.89 2.28 7.72
CA GLU A 285 1.35 0.99 8.22
C GLU A 285 0.20 0.16 8.80
N THR A 286 -0.25 -0.80 8.00
CA THR A 286 -1.25 -1.83 8.35
C THR A 286 -0.70 -3.25 8.23
N TYR A 287 0.52 -3.41 7.70
CA TYR A 287 1.14 -4.71 7.46
C TYR A 287 1.77 -5.28 8.73
N GLN A 288 1.44 -6.53 9.03
CA GLN A 288 1.87 -7.22 10.25
C GLN A 288 1.54 -6.46 11.54
N THR A 289 0.36 -5.84 11.58
CA THR A 289 -0.16 -5.09 12.73
C THR A 289 -1.64 -5.42 12.94
N LEU A 290 -2.14 -5.31 14.18
CA LEU A 290 -3.56 -5.58 14.50
C LEU A 290 -4.46 -4.34 14.36
N TRP A 291 -3.84 -3.16 14.33
CA TRP A 291 -4.46 -1.86 14.16
C TRP A 291 -3.52 -0.99 13.32
N CYS A 292 -3.97 0.10 12.71
CA CYS A 292 -3.08 0.99 11.97
C CYS A 292 -2.04 1.61 12.91
N ALA A 293 -0.75 1.50 12.54
CA ALA A 293 0.32 2.14 13.28
C ALA A 293 0.36 3.67 13.03
N PRO A 294 0.95 4.46 13.94
CA PRO A 294 1.25 5.86 13.66
C PRO A 294 2.14 5.98 12.43
N ALA A 295 1.69 6.71 11.40
CA ALA A 295 2.33 6.81 10.08
C ALA A 295 3.65 7.60 10.09
N ALA A 296 4.69 7.09 10.77
CA ALA A 296 5.90 7.83 11.10
C ALA A 296 6.77 8.22 9.88
N GLY A 297 6.75 7.44 8.80
CA GLY A 297 7.49 7.74 7.55
C GLY A 297 6.78 8.74 6.62
N VAL A 298 5.48 8.97 6.81
CA VAL A 298 4.68 9.78 5.86
C VAL A 298 5.10 11.24 5.85
N LEU A 299 5.37 11.85 7.02
CA LEU A 299 5.68 13.28 7.08
C LEU A 299 7.05 13.60 6.44
N PRO A 300 8.16 12.92 6.79
CA PRO A 300 9.44 13.12 6.12
C PRO A 300 9.37 12.84 4.60
N CYS A 301 8.58 11.85 4.19
CA CYS A 301 8.33 11.55 2.78
C CYS A 301 7.65 12.73 2.06
N LEU A 302 6.55 13.26 2.60
CA LEU A 302 5.84 14.39 2.00
C LEU A 302 6.70 15.66 1.94
N GLU A 303 7.53 15.91 2.96
CA GLU A 303 8.50 17.00 2.94
C GLU A 303 9.53 16.83 1.83
N ALA A 304 10.13 15.65 1.70
CA ALA A 304 11.08 15.34 0.63
C ALA A 304 10.44 15.49 -0.76
N CYS A 305 9.21 15.02 -0.92
CA CYS A 305 8.49 15.12 -2.19
C CYS A 305 8.19 16.57 -2.57
N ARG A 306 7.82 17.41 -1.60
CA ARG A 306 7.63 18.86 -1.80
C ARG A 306 8.92 19.56 -2.22
N GLU A 307 10.01 19.31 -1.49
CA GLU A 307 11.34 19.87 -1.78
C GLU A 307 11.83 19.44 -3.16
N ALA A 308 11.66 18.15 -3.49
CA ALA A 308 12.02 17.60 -4.79
C ALA A 308 11.07 18.01 -5.91
N ARG A 309 9.91 18.61 -5.61
CA ARG A 309 8.83 18.96 -6.57
C ARG A 309 8.23 17.75 -7.28
N LEU A 310 8.15 16.60 -6.60
CA LEU A 310 7.35 15.47 -7.08
C LEU A 310 5.87 15.85 -7.11
N ARG A 311 5.17 15.38 -8.15
CA ARG A 311 3.77 15.75 -8.39
C ARG A 311 2.78 14.66 -8.01
N GLU A 312 3.24 13.41 -7.92
CA GLU A 312 2.40 12.26 -7.66
C GLU A 312 2.93 11.49 -6.45
N VAL A 313 2.07 11.39 -5.43
CA VAL A 313 2.32 10.60 -4.22
C VAL A 313 1.10 9.73 -3.96
N PHE A 314 1.31 8.50 -3.53
CA PHE A 314 0.24 7.68 -3.00
C PHE A 314 0.67 6.90 -1.75
N LEU A 315 -0.33 6.44 -1.00
CA LEU A 315 -0.14 5.71 0.24
C LEU A 315 -0.62 4.27 0.07
N THR A 316 0.30 3.34 0.25
CA THR A 316 -0.02 1.92 0.29
C THR A 316 -0.64 1.57 1.64
N VAL A 317 -1.60 0.66 1.61
CA VAL A 317 -2.28 0.08 2.77
C VAL A 317 -2.14 -1.44 2.63
N TRP A 318 -0.97 -1.95 3.03
CA TRP A 318 -0.56 -3.35 2.84
C TRP A 318 -1.20 -4.27 3.89
N GLY A 319 -1.47 -5.52 3.50
CA GLY A 319 -2.12 -6.53 4.34
C GLY A 319 -1.23 -7.73 4.66
N ASP A 320 0.08 -7.56 4.78
CA ASP A 320 1.03 -8.68 4.86
C ASP A 320 0.66 -9.74 5.90
N ASP A 321 0.93 -11.00 5.55
CA ASP A 321 0.76 -12.18 6.41
C ASP A 321 -0.70 -12.46 6.83
N GLY A 322 -1.64 -12.18 5.93
CA GLY A 322 -3.04 -12.60 6.08
C GLY A 322 -4.02 -11.51 6.45
N ALA A 323 -3.60 -10.25 6.38
CA ALA A 323 -4.46 -9.06 6.44
C ALA A 323 -5.32 -8.99 7.72
N TYR A 324 -4.70 -9.25 8.87
CA TYR A 324 -5.35 -9.27 10.19
C TYR A 324 -5.42 -7.90 10.88
N CYS A 325 -5.07 -6.82 10.19
CA CYS A 325 -5.27 -5.46 10.66
C CYS A 325 -6.74 -5.05 10.52
N GLU A 326 -7.26 -4.22 11.42
CA GLU A 326 -8.51 -3.51 11.14
C GLU A 326 -8.28 -2.38 10.12
N PHE A 327 -8.60 -2.62 8.85
CA PHE A 327 -8.32 -1.71 7.74
C PHE A 327 -9.00 -0.35 7.87
N ASN A 328 -10.19 -0.21 8.49
CA ASN A 328 -10.81 1.11 8.63
C ASN A 328 -10.01 2.04 9.56
N SER A 329 -9.20 1.48 10.46
CA SER A 329 -8.28 2.28 11.26
C SER A 329 -7.24 3.02 10.39
N ALA A 330 -6.94 2.53 9.18
CA ALA A 330 -6.03 3.18 8.23
C ALA A 330 -6.55 4.55 7.76
N LEU A 331 -7.86 4.79 7.81
CA LEU A 331 -8.44 6.09 7.48
C LEU A 331 -7.84 7.22 8.34
N ALA A 332 -7.41 6.94 9.58
CA ALA A 332 -6.75 7.93 10.42
C ALA A 332 -5.37 8.33 9.85
N GLY A 333 -4.57 7.35 9.40
CA GLY A 333 -3.31 7.60 8.71
C GLY A 333 -3.50 8.34 7.38
N LEU A 334 -4.53 7.97 6.63
CA LEU A 334 -4.88 8.63 5.36
C LEU A 334 -5.35 10.08 5.59
N ALA A 335 -6.16 10.35 6.62
CA ALA A 335 -6.56 11.71 6.96
C ALA A 335 -5.36 12.56 7.42
N HIS A 336 -4.47 11.98 8.23
CA HIS A 336 -3.23 12.64 8.66
C HIS A 336 -2.35 13.04 7.48
N ALA A 337 -2.16 12.13 6.53
CA ALA A 337 -1.36 12.37 5.34
C ALA A 337 -2.01 13.41 4.42
N ALA A 338 -3.33 13.38 4.25
CA ALA A 338 -4.04 14.37 3.45
C ALA A 338 -3.91 15.78 4.03
N ASP A 339 -4.06 15.92 5.35
CA ASP A 339 -3.90 17.22 6.00
C ASP A 339 -2.46 17.73 5.95
N ALA A 340 -1.49 16.83 6.04
CA ALA A 340 -0.09 17.15 5.79
C ALA A 340 0.13 17.62 4.35
N ALA A 341 -0.48 16.94 3.37
CA ALA A 341 -0.31 17.21 1.93
C ALA A 341 -0.97 18.52 1.46
N TYR A 342 -2.07 18.94 2.08
CA TYR A 342 -2.83 20.17 1.76
C TYR A 342 -2.57 21.35 2.72
N GLY A 343 -1.82 21.10 3.80
CA GLY A 343 -1.52 22.09 4.82
C GLY A 343 -0.08 22.02 5.29
N GLN A 344 0.12 22.38 6.56
CA GLN A 344 1.40 22.34 7.25
C GLN A 344 1.79 20.92 7.66
N ILE A 345 3.10 20.72 7.84
CA ILE A 345 3.67 19.51 8.42
C ILE A 345 4.33 19.90 9.75
N PRO A 346 3.99 19.25 10.89
CA PRO A 346 2.89 18.29 11.06
C PRO A 346 1.50 18.97 11.00
N PRO A 347 0.43 18.20 10.69
CA PRO A 347 -0.96 18.68 10.72
C PRO A 347 -1.38 19.23 12.09
N GLU A 348 -2.25 20.23 12.09
CA GLU A 348 -2.87 20.73 13.32
C GLU A 348 -3.88 19.72 13.85
N ARG A 349 -3.62 19.17 15.06
CA ARG A 349 -4.35 18.05 15.65
C ARG A 349 -5.85 18.30 15.76
N ALA A 350 -6.27 19.48 16.23
CA ALA A 350 -7.69 19.80 16.43
C ALA A 350 -8.47 19.83 15.10
N ARG A 351 -7.89 20.40 14.04
CA ARG A 351 -8.50 20.46 12.71
C ARG A 351 -8.58 19.08 12.07
N LEU A 352 -7.52 18.30 12.19
CA LEU A 352 -7.50 16.90 11.73
C LEU A 352 -8.57 16.08 12.44
N GLY A 353 -8.70 16.21 13.77
CA GLY A 353 -9.73 15.53 14.55
C GLY A 353 -11.16 15.90 14.11
N ALA A 354 -11.45 17.20 13.97
CA ALA A 354 -12.76 17.66 13.49
C ALA A 354 -13.09 17.16 12.08
N ARG A 355 -12.11 17.19 11.16
CA ARG A 355 -12.26 16.66 9.80
C ARG A 355 -12.50 15.16 9.81
N PHE A 356 -11.70 14.41 10.55
CA PHE A 356 -11.81 12.96 10.65
C PHE A 356 -13.15 12.55 11.24
N GLN A 357 -13.62 13.21 12.29
CA GLN A 357 -14.94 12.95 12.87
C GLN A 357 -16.07 13.18 11.84
N ALA A 358 -16.03 14.29 11.09
CA ALA A 358 -17.07 14.62 10.13
C ALA A 358 -17.06 13.73 8.88
N VAL A 359 -15.87 13.34 8.40
CA VAL A 359 -15.71 12.57 7.15
C VAL A 359 -15.75 11.07 7.40
N CYS A 360 -15.03 10.60 8.43
CA CYS A 360 -14.86 9.19 8.72
C CYS A 360 -15.82 8.68 9.80
N GLY A 361 -16.53 9.56 10.52
CA GLY A 361 -17.54 9.17 11.50
C GLY A 361 -16.99 8.59 12.82
N ALA A 362 -15.67 8.71 13.05
CA ALA A 362 -14.99 8.17 14.22
C ALA A 362 -14.13 9.24 14.91
N ASP A 363 -13.90 9.06 16.22
CA ASP A 363 -13.05 9.96 16.99
C ASP A 363 -11.56 9.68 16.70
N TYR A 364 -10.85 10.70 16.21
CA TYR A 364 -9.44 10.56 15.81
C TYR A 364 -8.55 10.19 16.99
N GLU A 365 -8.76 10.79 18.16
CA GLU A 365 -7.95 10.53 19.34
C GLU A 365 -8.18 9.12 19.88
N ALA A 366 -9.41 8.61 19.80
CA ALA A 366 -9.73 7.23 20.16
C ALA A 366 -9.01 6.23 19.24
N VAL A 367 -9.03 6.46 17.92
CA VAL A 367 -8.30 5.61 16.96
C VAL A 367 -6.79 5.65 17.22
N MET A 368 -6.22 6.83 17.52
CA MET A 368 -4.81 6.96 17.88
C MET A 368 -4.48 6.38 19.26
N THR A 369 -5.44 6.39 20.19
CA THR A 369 -5.31 5.72 21.49
C THR A 369 -5.26 4.21 21.32
N ALA A 370 -6.09 3.63 20.43
CA ALA A 370 -5.97 2.22 20.06
C ALA A 370 -4.61 1.92 19.42
N ALA A 371 -4.13 2.78 18.52
CA ALA A 371 -2.80 2.67 17.91
C ALA A 371 -1.64 2.75 18.92
N SER A 372 -1.88 3.20 20.17
CA SER A 372 -0.85 3.15 21.21
C SER A 372 -0.54 1.73 21.69
N MET A 373 -1.27 0.71 21.22
CA MET A 373 -0.91 -0.70 21.42
C MET A 373 0.40 -1.08 20.71
N HIS A 374 0.78 -0.31 19.69
CA HIS A 374 1.97 -0.58 18.90
C HIS A 374 3.24 -0.41 19.72
N ASP A 375 4.17 -1.31 19.49
CA ASP A 375 5.56 -1.20 19.89
C ASP A 375 6.47 -1.46 18.68
N PRO A 376 7.67 -0.85 18.60
CA PRO A 376 8.56 -0.98 17.45
C PRO A 376 8.99 -2.42 17.14
N ASP A 377 8.99 -3.31 18.13
CA ASP A 377 9.40 -4.71 18.01
C ASP A 377 8.23 -5.65 17.68
N ARG A 378 7.02 -5.09 17.50
CA ARG A 378 5.75 -5.77 17.24
C ARG A 378 5.48 -6.92 18.22
N LEU A 379 5.85 -6.73 19.49
CA LEU A 379 5.72 -7.76 20.53
C LEU A 379 4.27 -8.18 20.73
N TYR A 380 3.33 -7.24 20.60
CA TYR A 380 1.90 -7.51 20.71
C TYR A 380 1.37 -8.51 19.66
N VAL A 381 1.95 -8.53 18.45
CA VAL A 381 1.60 -9.50 17.39
C VAL A 381 2.22 -10.86 17.69
N LYS A 382 3.50 -10.89 18.05
CA LYS A 382 4.18 -12.12 18.47
C LYS A 382 3.45 -12.77 19.64
N LEU A 383 3.07 -11.94 20.61
CA LEU A 383 2.28 -12.35 21.77
C LEU A 383 0.88 -12.82 21.37
N LEU A 384 0.23 -12.31 20.32
CA LEU A 384 -1.06 -12.87 19.90
C LEU A 384 -0.91 -14.34 19.49
N TRP A 385 0.10 -14.65 18.68
CA TRP A 385 0.28 -15.96 18.06
C TRP A 385 1.12 -16.95 18.85
N ASP A 386 1.83 -16.51 19.90
CA ASP A 386 2.68 -17.41 20.69
C ASP A 386 1.84 -18.52 21.35
N ASP A 387 2.39 -19.72 21.45
CA ASP A 387 1.68 -20.81 22.12
C ASP A 387 1.76 -20.62 23.64
N PRO A 388 0.65 -20.73 24.40
CA PRO A 388 0.66 -20.48 25.83
C PRO A 388 1.47 -21.52 26.64
N LEU A 389 1.73 -22.71 26.09
CA LEU A 389 2.55 -23.74 26.76
C LEU A 389 4.01 -23.62 26.35
N LEU A 390 4.28 -23.45 25.05
CA LEU A 390 5.67 -23.41 24.54
C LEU A 390 6.36 -22.08 24.82
N ARG A 391 5.61 -20.95 24.83
CA ARG A 391 6.11 -19.62 25.23
C ARG A 391 7.38 -19.21 24.50
N VAL A 392 7.49 -19.53 23.21
CA VAL A 392 8.73 -19.34 22.45
C VAL A 392 9.02 -17.85 22.31
N ALA A 393 8.05 -17.07 21.83
CA ALA A 393 8.21 -15.64 21.71
C ALA A 393 8.30 -14.97 23.09
N TRP A 394 7.46 -15.40 24.03
CA TRP A 394 7.47 -14.88 25.39
C TRP A 394 8.86 -14.93 26.04
N THR A 395 9.46 -16.13 26.02
CA THR A 395 10.74 -16.42 26.68
C THR A 395 11.87 -15.69 25.98
N ASN A 396 11.89 -15.72 24.64
CA ASN A 396 12.93 -15.06 23.86
C ASN A 396 12.97 -13.55 24.12
N GLU A 397 11.82 -12.87 24.11
CA GLU A 397 11.80 -11.42 24.29
C GLU A 397 12.04 -11.01 25.75
N GLN A 398 11.64 -11.84 26.73
CA GLN A 398 11.99 -11.62 28.14
C GLN A 398 13.50 -11.65 28.38
N LEU A 399 14.24 -12.50 27.67
CA LEU A 399 15.70 -12.56 27.75
C LEU A 399 16.38 -11.37 27.09
N ARG A 400 15.77 -10.82 26.03
CA ARG A 400 16.33 -9.69 25.27
C ARG A 400 16.06 -8.34 25.94
N PHE A 401 14.93 -8.20 26.63
CA PHE A 401 14.46 -6.91 27.11
C PHE A 401 13.98 -6.98 28.58
N ALA A 402 14.70 -6.28 29.46
CA ALA A 402 14.34 -6.22 30.88
C ALA A 402 12.94 -5.61 31.11
N SER A 403 12.12 -6.35 31.86
CA SER A 403 10.75 -5.98 32.24
C SER A 403 9.82 -5.70 31.05
N VAL A 404 10.07 -6.34 29.90
CA VAL A 404 9.34 -6.09 28.66
C VAL A 404 7.84 -6.31 28.80
N TRP A 405 7.42 -7.41 29.40
CA TRP A 405 6.00 -7.75 29.55
C TRP A 405 5.27 -6.83 30.52
N LYS A 406 5.92 -6.43 31.62
CA LYS A 406 5.38 -5.43 32.55
C LYS A 406 5.18 -4.07 31.88
N LYS A 407 6.13 -3.62 31.05
CA LYS A 407 6.00 -2.39 30.27
C LYS A 407 4.87 -2.48 29.24
N LEU A 408 4.74 -3.65 28.60
CA LEU A 408 3.70 -3.88 27.60
C LEU A 408 2.30 -3.97 28.24
N ASP A 409 2.12 -4.64 29.38
CA ASP A 409 0.85 -4.66 30.13
C ASP A 409 0.43 -3.25 30.56
N ALA A 410 1.38 -2.44 31.05
CA ALA A 410 1.11 -1.06 31.46
C ALA A 410 0.64 -0.19 30.27
N ARG A 411 1.28 -0.36 29.10
CA ARG A 411 0.87 0.29 27.84
C ARG A 411 -0.56 -0.12 27.47
N PHE A 412 -0.86 -1.42 27.44
CA PHE A 412 -2.20 -1.90 27.12
C PHE A 412 -3.25 -1.44 28.14
N ALA A 413 -2.90 -1.38 29.42
CA ALA A 413 -3.76 -0.85 30.48
C ALA A 413 -4.12 0.62 30.25
N ALA A 414 -3.13 1.43 29.84
CA ALA A 414 -3.34 2.83 29.53
C ALA A 414 -4.26 3.01 28.31
N ALA A 415 -4.02 2.27 27.22
CA ALA A 415 -4.86 2.26 26.04
C ALA A 415 -6.32 1.87 26.39
N LEU A 416 -6.51 0.81 27.18
CA LEU A 416 -7.84 0.36 27.63
C LEU A 416 -8.60 1.43 28.43
N ARG A 417 -7.91 2.17 29.31
CA ARG A 417 -8.54 3.26 30.06
C ARG A 417 -9.00 4.38 29.12
N GLY A 418 -8.17 4.76 28.15
CA GLY A 418 -8.51 5.78 27.15
C GLY A 418 -9.66 5.35 26.23
N LEU A 419 -9.77 4.06 25.92
CA LEU A 419 -10.83 3.49 25.08
C LEU A 419 -12.14 3.18 25.84
N HIS A 420 -12.17 3.29 27.17
CA HIS A 420 -13.37 2.98 27.97
C HIS A 420 -14.65 3.72 27.51
N PRO A 421 -14.61 5.01 27.13
CA PRO A 421 -15.79 5.71 26.59
C PRO A 421 -16.33 5.09 25.29
N PHE A 422 -15.48 4.41 24.51
CA PHE A 422 -15.76 3.87 23.17
C PHE A 422 -15.99 2.35 23.17
N ARG A 423 -16.18 1.74 24.35
CA ARG A 423 -16.26 0.27 24.53
C ARG A 423 -17.42 -0.43 23.80
N ASN A 424 -18.39 0.32 23.30
CA ASN A 424 -19.54 -0.16 22.53
C ASN A 424 -19.53 0.34 21.07
N THR A 425 -18.45 0.99 20.62
CA THR A 425 -18.34 1.54 19.26
C THR A 425 -17.80 0.45 18.33
N THR A 426 -18.66 -0.07 17.46
CA THR A 426 -18.32 -1.12 16.47
C THR A 426 -18.22 -0.60 15.04
N GLU A 427 -18.77 0.59 14.77
CA GLU A 427 -18.80 1.23 13.46
C GLU A 427 -18.52 2.74 13.65
N PRO A 428 -17.97 3.43 12.63
CA PRO A 428 -17.43 2.89 11.39
C PRO A 428 -16.03 2.28 11.53
N ILE A 429 -15.44 2.36 12.74
CA ILE A 429 -14.17 1.74 13.11
C ILE A 429 -14.38 1.02 14.44
N ASP A 430 -14.05 -0.27 14.51
CA ASP A 430 -14.38 -1.13 15.65
C ASP A 430 -13.43 -0.94 16.85
N LEU A 431 -13.66 0.14 17.61
CA LEU A 431 -12.92 0.44 18.85
C LEU A 431 -13.25 -0.56 19.97
N ALA A 432 -14.43 -1.18 19.93
CA ALA A 432 -14.78 -2.25 20.86
C ALA A 432 -13.87 -3.49 20.66
N HIS A 433 -13.59 -3.85 19.40
CA HIS A 433 -12.64 -4.91 19.05
C HIS A 433 -11.21 -4.57 19.52
N ALA A 434 -10.73 -3.34 19.33
CA ALA A 434 -9.45 -2.91 19.88
C ALA A 434 -9.37 -3.09 21.41
N GLY A 435 -10.44 -2.74 22.13
CA GLY A 435 -10.55 -2.97 23.57
C GLY A 435 -10.54 -4.45 23.95
N SER A 436 -11.21 -5.31 23.18
CA SER A 436 -11.21 -6.76 23.41
C SER A 436 -9.84 -7.39 23.17
N LEU A 437 -9.17 -6.99 22.10
CA LEU A 437 -7.81 -7.42 21.79
C LEU A 437 -6.82 -7.04 22.91
N LEU A 438 -6.86 -5.78 23.36
CA LEU A 438 -6.02 -5.33 24.45
C LEU A 438 -6.27 -6.12 25.75
N ARG A 439 -7.54 -6.40 26.09
CA ARG A 439 -7.87 -7.25 27.26
C ARG A 439 -7.29 -8.65 27.11
N PHE A 440 -7.42 -9.25 25.92
CA PHE A 440 -6.89 -10.57 25.63
C PHE A 440 -5.36 -10.63 25.78
N LEU A 441 -4.64 -9.71 25.15
CA LEU A 441 -3.17 -9.65 25.21
C LEU A 441 -2.66 -9.46 26.64
N ARG A 442 -3.34 -8.63 27.44
CA ARG A 442 -3.02 -8.47 28.87
C ARG A 442 -3.27 -9.74 29.67
N HIS A 443 -4.37 -10.44 29.41
CA HIS A 443 -4.64 -11.73 30.04
C HIS A 443 -3.53 -12.72 29.72
N LYS A 444 -3.07 -12.74 28.47
CA LYS A 444 -1.96 -13.60 28.04
C LYS A 444 -0.65 -13.25 28.73
N ILE A 445 -0.36 -11.96 28.92
CA ILE A 445 0.80 -11.52 29.71
C ILE A 445 0.74 -12.07 31.13
N ARG A 446 -0.39 -11.88 31.81
CA ARG A 446 -0.58 -12.27 33.21
C ARG A 446 -0.67 -13.78 33.42
N PHE A 447 -1.06 -14.53 32.40
CA PHE A 447 -1.04 -15.98 32.44
C PHE A 447 0.39 -16.55 32.49
N HIS A 448 1.38 -15.75 32.07
CA HIS A 448 2.79 -16.14 31.99
C HIS A 448 3.69 -15.54 33.09
N GLU A 449 3.17 -14.57 33.84
CA GLU A 449 3.75 -14.06 35.10
C GLU A 449 3.45 -15.02 36.25
#